data_AF-A0A7Y6U8P5-F1
#
_entry.id   AF-A0A7Y6U8P5-F1
#
_cell.length_a   1.000
_cell.length_b   1.000
_cell.length_c   1.000
_cell.angle_alpha   90.00
_cell.angle_beta   90.00
_cell.angle_gamma   90.00
#
_symmetry.space_group_name_H-M   'P 1'
#
loop_
_entity.id
_entity.type
_entity.pdbx_description
1 polymer ?
#
loop_
_entity_poly.entity_id
_entity_poly.type
_entity_poly.pdbx_seq_one_letter_code
_entity_poly.pdbx_strand_id
1 'polypeptide(L)'
;METKNNSEFMSQVDAFSGEMQKFIEKSEGKHAVIIIASESDENGEGSRQTGYIMGNEEEVVHALVGFMRQPQGRELLKRAASLSMLDSLMKSVLNAKEQEERK
;
A
#
# COMPACT_ATOMS: atom_id res chain seq x y z
N MET A 1 -20.05 16.86 8.25
CA MET A 1 -19.16 15.76 7.82
C MET A 1 -18.30 16.33 6.72
N GLU A 2 -17.00 16.49 6.98
CA GLU A 2 -16.06 16.87 5.93
C GLU A 2 -16.05 15.73 4.91
N THR A 3 -16.52 16.01 3.69
CA THR A 3 -16.23 15.16 2.55
C THR A 3 -14.72 15.18 2.40
N LYS A 4 -14.03 14.07 2.70
CA LYS A 4 -12.66 13.85 2.21
C LYS A 4 -12.75 14.02 0.70
N ASN A 5 -12.40 15.20 0.19
CA ASN A 5 -12.15 15.37 -1.24
C ASN A 5 -10.86 14.60 -1.49
N ASN A 6 -11.01 13.33 -1.88
CA ASN A 6 -9.89 12.58 -2.45
C ASN A 6 -9.42 13.37 -3.67
N SER A 7 -8.11 13.37 -3.90
CA SER A 7 -7.56 13.94 -5.14
C SER A 7 -8.17 13.23 -6.34
N GLU A 8 -8.04 13.81 -7.53
CA GLU A 8 -8.49 13.14 -8.75
C GLU A 8 -7.81 11.77 -8.91
N PHE A 9 -6.50 11.70 -8.64
CA PHE A 9 -5.74 10.46 -8.69
C PHE A 9 -6.30 9.40 -7.73
N MET A 10 -6.47 9.74 -6.44
CA MET A 10 -7.01 8.79 -5.46
C MET A 10 -8.44 8.38 -5.78
N SER A 11 -9.25 9.32 -6.28
CA SER A 11 -10.62 9.02 -6.71
C SER A 11 -10.65 8.03 -7.88
N GLN A 12 -9.72 8.13 -8.83
CA GLN A 12 -9.60 7.17 -9.93
C GLN A 12 -9.12 5.79 -9.44
N VAL A 13 -8.17 5.75 -8.51
CA VAL A 13 -7.71 4.49 -7.89
C VAL A 13 -8.86 3.78 -7.17
N ASP A 14 -9.66 4.53 -6.41
CA ASP A 14 -10.84 4.00 -5.69
C ASP A 14 -11.94 3.53 -6.65
N ALA A 15 -12.18 4.26 -7.74
CA ALA A 15 -13.12 3.84 -8.76
C ALA A 15 -12.69 2.53 -9.42
N PHE A 16 -11.42 2.43 -9.80
CA PHE A 16 -10.85 1.23 -10.42
C PHE A 16 -10.88 0.02 -9.48
N SER A 17 -10.59 0.21 -8.18
CA SER A 17 -10.69 -0.88 -7.21
C SER A 17 -12.13 -1.39 -7.10
N GLY A 18 -13.11 -0.49 -7.05
CA GLY A 18 -14.53 -0.84 -7.04
C GLY A 18 -15.00 -1.57 -8.32
N GLU A 19 -14.49 -1.19 -9.48
CA GLU A 19 -14.77 -1.87 -10.75
C GLU A 19 -14.19 -3.29 -10.77
N MET A 20 -12.93 -3.45 -10.38
CA MET A 20 -12.26 -4.75 -10.35
C MET A 20 -12.90 -5.70 -9.34
N GLN A 21 -13.29 -5.20 -8.16
CA GLN A 21 -14.00 -6.01 -7.17
C GLN A 21 -15.31 -6.56 -7.74
N LYS A 22 -16.14 -5.70 -8.36
CA LYS A 22 -17.40 -6.12 -9.00
C LYS A 22 -17.19 -7.13 -10.13
N PHE A 23 -16.11 -6.98 -10.89
CA PHE A 23 -15.75 -7.93 -11.94
C PHE A 23 -15.41 -9.30 -11.34
N ILE A 24 -14.55 -9.32 -10.32
CA ILE A 24 -14.11 -10.57 -9.67
C ILE A 24 -15.29 -11.29 -9.02
N GLU A 25 -16.16 -10.57 -8.32
CA GLU A 25 -17.35 -11.15 -7.66
C GLU A 25 -18.34 -11.81 -8.65
N LYS A 26 -18.36 -11.34 -9.90
CA LYS A 26 -19.23 -11.88 -10.96
C LYS A 26 -18.57 -12.97 -11.79
N SER A 27 -17.26 -13.16 -11.67
CA SER A 27 -16.53 -14.12 -12.48
C SER A 27 -16.62 -15.53 -11.88
N GLU A 28 -16.71 -16.53 -12.74
CA GLU A 28 -16.58 -17.95 -12.35
C GLU A 28 -15.10 -18.38 -12.19
N GLY A 29 -14.16 -17.55 -12.65
CA GLY A 29 -12.72 -17.82 -12.58
C GLY A 29 -12.06 -17.36 -11.28
N LYS A 30 -10.92 -17.97 -10.94
CA LYS A 30 -10.03 -17.43 -9.89
C LYS A 30 -9.28 -16.23 -10.46
N HIS A 31 -9.60 -15.05 -9.95
CA HIS A 31 -8.92 -13.80 -10.29
C HIS A 31 -8.40 -13.14 -9.03
N ALA A 32 -7.32 -12.38 -9.17
CA ALA A 32 -6.78 -11.55 -8.11
C ALA A 32 -6.20 -10.26 -8.67
N VAL A 33 -6.30 -9.19 -7.88
CA VAL A 33 -5.71 -7.88 -8.19
C VAL A 33 -5.11 -7.30 -6.91
N ILE A 34 -3.90 -6.78 -7.03
CA ILE A 34 -3.24 -5.97 -6.00
C ILE A 34 -3.03 -4.58 -6.58
N ILE A 35 -3.52 -3.56 -5.88
CA ILE A 35 -3.31 -2.14 -6.21
C ILE A 35 -2.52 -1.52 -5.08
N ILE A 36 -1.39 -0.88 -5.41
CA ILE A 36 -0.59 -0.07 -4.49
C ILE A 36 -0.46 1.30 -5.15
N ALA A 37 -0.98 2.33 -4.49
CA ALA A 37 -0.96 3.68 -5.02
C ALA A 37 -0.46 4.67 -3.97
N SER A 38 0.31 5.64 -4.45
CA SER A 38 0.81 6.73 -3.64
C SER A 38 0.88 7.98 -4.49
N GLU A 39 0.48 9.11 -3.91
CA GLU A 39 0.73 10.45 -4.43
C GLU A 39 1.43 11.27 -3.37
N SER A 40 2.27 12.21 -3.78
CA SER A 40 2.80 13.23 -2.87
C SER A 40 1.65 14.11 -2.37
N ASP A 41 1.71 14.52 -1.11
CA ASP A 41 0.81 15.58 -0.67
C ASP A 41 1.18 16.93 -1.33
N GLU A 42 0.23 17.87 -1.33
CA GLU A 42 0.39 19.18 -1.98
C GLU A 42 1.55 20.01 -1.40
N ASN A 43 1.99 19.69 -0.18
CA ASN A 43 3.08 20.36 0.51
C ASN A 43 4.44 19.65 0.35
N GLY A 44 4.48 18.45 -0.24
CA GLY A 44 5.67 17.62 -0.39
C GLY A 44 6.24 17.07 0.94
N GLU A 45 5.50 17.21 2.04
CA GLU A 45 5.93 16.80 3.39
C GLU A 45 5.62 15.32 3.68
N GLY A 46 4.83 14.69 2.81
CA GLY A 46 4.37 13.33 3.00
C GLY A 46 3.81 12.73 1.71
N SER A 47 3.27 11.52 1.86
CA SER A 47 2.60 10.83 0.77
C SER A 47 1.25 10.32 1.25
N ARG A 48 0.23 10.55 0.44
CA ARG A 48 -1.07 9.94 0.60
C ARG A 48 -0.98 8.57 -0.06
N GLN A 49 -1.29 7.50 0.69
CA GLN A 49 -1.06 6.11 0.26
C GLN A 49 -2.36 5.32 0.40
N THR A 50 -2.60 4.39 -0.53
CA THR A 50 -3.70 3.42 -0.44
C THR A 50 -3.27 2.06 -1.01
N GLY A 51 -3.96 1.01 -0.58
CA GLY A 51 -3.69 -0.36 -0.98
C GLY A 51 -4.96 -1.19 -1.01
N TYR A 52 -5.16 -1.94 -2.10
CA TYR A 52 -6.29 -2.84 -2.28
C TYR A 52 -5.79 -4.22 -2.67
N ILE A 53 -6.31 -5.26 -2.01
CA ILE A 53 -6.08 -6.66 -2.35
C ILE A 53 -7.47 -7.28 -2.54
N MET A 54 -7.72 -7.81 -3.73
CA MET A 54 -9.03 -8.33 -4.11
C MET A 54 -8.90 -9.68 -4.78
N GLY A 55 -9.90 -10.54 -4.57
CA GLY A 55 -10.04 -11.82 -5.25
C GLY A 55 -9.51 -13.02 -4.49
N ASN A 56 -9.15 -14.07 -5.23
CA ASN A 56 -8.75 -15.35 -4.67
C ASN A 56 -7.35 -15.29 -4.05
N GLU A 57 -7.19 -15.79 -2.82
CA GLU A 57 -5.93 -15.72 -2.06
C GLU A 57 -4.75 -16.39 -2.76
N GLU A 58 -4.94 -17.56 -3.37
CA GLU A 58 -3.89 -18.28 -4.09
C GLU A 58 -3.39 -17.46 -5.29
N GLU A 59 -4.31 -16.87 -6.05
CA GLU A 59 -3.96 -16.00 -7.18
C GLU A 59 -3.33 -14.67 -6.73
N VAL A 60 -3.70 -14.15 -5.55
CA VAL A 60 -3.02 -12.98 -4.96
C VAL A 60 -1.55 -13.29 -4.72
N VAL A 61 -1.25 -14.47 -4.15
CA VAL A 61 0.13 -14.91 -3.93
C VAL A 61 0.86 -15.06 -5.26
N HIS A 62 0.23 -15.66 -6.28
CA HIS A 62 0.82 -15.78 -7.61
C HIS A 62 1.10 -14.41 -8.26
N ALA A 63 0.19 -13.44 -8.14
CA ALA A 63 0.39 -12.08 -8.63
C ALA A 63 1.61 -11.43 -7.97
N LEU A 64 1.75 -11.55 -6.65
CA LEU A 64 2.89 -11.01 -5.92
C LEU A 64 4.20 -11.71 -6.32
N VAL A 65 4.20 -13.04 -6.47
CA VAL A 65 5.37 -13.79 -6.97
C VAL A 65 5.76 -13.32 -8.37
N GLY A 66 4.78 -13.09 -9.25
CA GLY A 66 5.01 -12.55 -10.59
C GLY A 66 5.68 -11.17 -10.54
N PHE A 67 5.18 -10.27 -9.69
CA PHE A 67 5.76 -8.95 -9.47
C PHE A 67 7.21 -9.04 -8.95
N MET A 68 7.47 -9.92 -7.98
CA MET A 68 8.80 -10.11 -7.38
C MET A 68 9.83 -10.73 -8.32
N ARG A 69 9.39 -11.49 -9.33
CA ARG A 69 10.30 -12.04 -10.35
C ARG A 69 10.86 -10.95 -11.25
N GLN A 70 10.16 -9.82 -11.39
CA GLN A 70 10.67 -8.67 -12.14
C GLN A 70 11.78 -7.97 -11.34
N PRO A 71 12.94 -7.65 -11.95
CA PRO A 71 14.03 -6.98 -11.24
C PRO A 71 13.60 -5.69 -10.53
N GLN A 72 12.75 -4.88 -11.17
CA GLN A 72 12.22 -3.64 -10.60
C GLN A 72 11.30 -3.91 -9.40
N GLY A 73 10.37 -4.86 -9.51
CA GLY A 73 9.47 -5.22 -8.40
C GLY A 73 10.23 -5.77 -7.20
N ARG A 74 11.22 -6.63 -7.43
CA ARG A 74 12.11 -7.14 -6.37
C ARG A 74 12.87 -6.03 -5.64
N GLU A 75 13.43 -5.10 -6.40
CA GLU A 75 14.20 -3.99 -5.84
C GLU A 75 13.30 -3.03 -5.06
N LEU A 76 12.08 -2.77 -5.55
CA LEU A 76 11.08 -1.98 -4.84
C LEU A 76 10.72 -2.60 -3.49
N LEU A 77 10.45 -3.91 -3.43
CA LEU A 77 10.16 -4.57 -2.15
C LEU A 77 11.33 -4.53 -1.17
N LYS A 78 12.57 -4.67 -1.64
CA LYS A 78 13.76 -4.53 -0.78
C LYS A 78 13.85 -3.15 -0.16
N ARG A 79 13.62 -2.09 -0.96
CA ARG A 79 13.62 -0.71 -0.48
C ARG A 79 12.50 -0.46 0.52
N ALA A 80 11.29 -0.92 0.22
CA ALA A 80 10.15 -0.82 1.12
C ALA A 80 10.40 -1.53 2.47
N ALA A 81 10.94 -2.74 2.43
CA ALA A 81 11.32 -3.47 3.64
C ALA A 81 12.41 -2.75 4.46
N SER A 82 13.41 -2.19 3.78
CA SER A 82 14.48 -1.42 4.43
C SER A 82 13.94 -0.16 5.10
N LEU A 83 13.06 0.58 4.43
CA LEU A 83 12.40 1.76 5.00
C LEU A 83 11.54 1.40 6.22
N SER A 84 10.74 0.33 6.14
CA SER A 84 9.90 -0.12 7.25
C SER A 84 10.73 -0.49 8.49
N MET A 85 11.87 -1.14 8.30
CA MET A 85 12.79 -1.45 9.40
C MET A 85 13.38 -0.18 10.02
N LEU A 86 13.82 0.79 9.19
CA LEU A 86 14.35 2.07 9.68
C LEU A 86 13.31 2.83 10.51
N ASP A 87 12.07 2.90 10.04
CA ASP A 87 10.97 3.54 10.76
C ASP A 87 10.70 2.88 12.12
N SER A 88 10.75 1.54 12.16
CA SER A 88 10.55 0.79 13.40
C SER A 88 11.66 1.06 14.43
N LEU A 89 12.91 1.17 13.97
CA LEU A 89 14.05 1.48 14.83
C LEU A 89 13.98 2.91 15.36
N MET A 90 13.63 3.89 14.50
CA MET A 90 13.48 5.29 14.94
C MET A 90 12.39 5.44 16.00
N LYS A 91 11.23 4.79 15.81
CA LYS A 91 10.15 4.78 16.81
C LYS A 91 10.62 4.17 18.14
N SER A 92 11.39 3.08 18.09
CA SER A 92 11.94 2.46 19.30
C SER A 92 12.89 3.39 20.06
N VAL A 93 13.75 4.14 19.37
CA VAL A 93 14.70 5.08 19.99
C VAL A 93 13.98 6.29 20.59
N LEU A 94 12.99 6.84 19.88
CA LEU A 94 12.18 7.96 20.38
C LEU A 94 11.42 7.58 21.66
N ASN A 95 10.77 6.41 21.65
CA ASN A 95 10.05 5.91 22.84
C ASN A 95 10.99 5.66 24.03
N ALA A 96 12.21 5.19 23.80
CA ALA A 96 13.20 4.97 24.85
C ALA A 96 13.65 6.30 25.50
N LYS A 97 13.87 7.34 24.68
CA LYS A 97 14.22 8.69 25.17
C LYS A 97 13.09 9.34 25.98
N GLU A 98 11.84 9.22 25.51
CA GLU A 98 10.69 9.74 26.25
C GLU A 98 10.48 9.04 27.61
N GLN A 99 10.84 7.76 27.73
CA GLN A 99 10.80 7.04 29.01
C GLN A 99 11.92 7.44 29.97
N GLU A 100 13.07 7.88 29.44
CA GLU A 100 14.22 8.34 30.23
C GLU A 100 13.99 9.76 30.76
N GLU A 101 13.35 10.64 29.99
CA GLU A 101 12.99 12.02 30.42
C GLU A 101 11.83 12.07 31.43
N ARG A 102 11.05 10.99 31.56
CA ARG A 102 9.94 10.87 32.54
C ARG A 102 10.35 10.19 33.86
N LYS A 103 11.62 9.81 34.03
CA LYS A 103 12.18 9.28 35.27
C LYS A 103 12.97 10.35 36.01
#